data_AF-A0A959Z3H7-F1
#
_entry.id   AF-A0A959Z3H7-F1
#
_cell.length_a   1.000
_cell.length_b   1.000
_cell.length_c   1.000
_cell.angle_alpha   90.00
_cell.angle_beta   90.00
_cell.angle_gamma   90.00
#
_symmetry.space_group_name_H-M   'P 1'
#
loop_
_entity.id
_entity.type
_entity.pdbx_description
1 polymer ?
#
loop_
_entity_poly.entity_id
_entity_poly.type
_entity_poly.pdbx_seq_one_letter_code
_entity_poly.pdbx_strand_id
1 'polypeptide(L)'
;MSHELVIRSDNAQVAIAILKDKLLTELHREKTERGFAVGDVYLARVRKVAPGLNAAFVDVGHEKDAFLHYFDLGPQYRNSYKYTKGAVNGSVKDSLLEDWTLETDIDKGGKIADVVSASQNVLVQIAKEPISTKGPRLTAEVTLPGRYMVLVPFTNKVSISSRIKDEEERDRLKRLMRSIKPANFGLIIRTNAEHKQVAELDADLKALLGRWDTCYRNLRNARAPKRVLGEIDRTS
;
A
#
# COMPACT_ATOMS: atom_id res chain seq x y z
N MET A 1 -27.70 6.66 -34.55
CA MET A 1 -27.78 6.91 -33.10
C MET A 1 -26.44 6.57 -32.49
N SER A 2 -25.63 7.59 -32.20
CA SER A 2 -24.36 7.42 -31.48
C SER A 2 -24.56 7.67 -29.99
N HIS A 3 -23.99 6.81 -29.16
CA HIS A 3 -23.87 7.06 -27.73
C HIS A 3 -22.41 7.41 -27.42
N GLU A 4 -22.16 8.47 -26.67
CA GLU A 4 -20.84 8.89 -26.24
C GLU A 4 -20.79 8.95 -24.71
N LEU A 5 -19.74 8.40 -24.12
CA LEU A 5 -19.47 8.47 -22.69
C LEU A 5 -18.37 9.50 -22.46
N VAL A 6 -18.67 10.56 -21.73
CA VAL A 6 -17.71 11.61 -21.37
C VAL A 6 -17.45 11.53 -19.87
N ILE A 7 -16.21 11.23 -19.50
CA ILE A 7 -15.78 11.15 -18.11
C ILE A 7 -14.91 12.36 -17.80
N ARG A 8 -15.32 13.15 -16.81
CA ARG A 8 -14.52 14.25 -16.25
C ARG A 8 -14.19 13.90 -14.80
N SER A 9 -12.91 13.78 -14.49
CA SER A 9 -12.42 13.54 -13.13
C SER A 9 -11.59 14.72 -12.65
N ASP A 10 -11.88 15.22 -11.45
CA ASP A 10 -11.02 16.13 -10.71
C ASP A 10 -10.85 15.66 -9.25
N ASN A 11 -10.03 16.37 -8.46
CA ASN A 11 -9.73 15.97 -7.08
C ASN A 11 -10.95 15.99 -6.13
N ALA A 12 -12.06 16.63 -6.52
CA ALA A 12 -13.24 16.86 -5.70
C ALA A 12 -14.52 16.22 -6.25
N GLN A 13 -14.59 15.91 -7.54
CA GLN A 13 -15.69 15.15 -8.14
C GLN A 13 -15.28 14.30 -9.34
N VAL A 14 -16.00 13.19 -9.53
CA VAL A 14 -16.08 12.48 -10.82
C VAL A 14 -17.45 12.75 -11.43
N ALA A 15 -17.47 13.14 -12.70
CA ALA A 15 -18.68 13.33 -13.48
C ALA A 15 -18.67 12.43 -14.70
N ILE A 16 -19.74 11.64 -14.86
CA ILE A 16 -19.95 10.75 -16.00
C ILE A 16 -21.18 11.25 -16.76
N ALA A 17 -21.00 11.59 -18.02
CA ALA A 17 -22.05 12.04 -18.92
C ALA A 17 -22.26 11.03 -20.05
N ILE A 18 -23.51 10.61 -20.26
CA ILE A 18 -23.92 9.85 -21.45
C ILE A 18 -24.59 10.83 -22.40
N LEU A 19 -24.08 10.90 -23.63
CA LEU A 19 -24.63 11.70 -24.71
C LEU A 19 -25.24 10.76 -25.75
N LYS A 20 -26.39 11.14 -26.29
CA LYS A 20 -26.99 10.51 -27.47
C LYS A 20 -27.08 11.55 -28.58
N ASP A 21 -26.42 11.29 -29.71
CA ASP A 21 -26.36 12.22 -30.85
C ASP A 21 -25.96 13.66 -30.42
N LYS A 22 -24.91 13.75 -29.59
CA LYS A 22 -24.38 14.98 -28.95
C LYS A 22 -25.30 15.67 -27.94
N LEU A 23 -26.48 15.12 -27.65
CA LEU A 23 -27.39 15.62 -26.62
C LEU A 23 -27.17 14.86 -25.31
N LEU A 24 -27.06 15.58 -24.19
CA LEU A 24 -26.87 14.97 -22.87
C LEU A 24 -28.13 14.23 -22.45
N THR A 25 -28.02 12.92 -22.22
CA THR A 25 -29.13 12.09 -21.75
C THR A 25 -29.03 11.77 -20.26
N GLU A 26 -27.82 11.49 -19.76
CA GLU A 26 -27.61 11.19 -18.34
C GLU A 26 -26.36 11.89 -17.82
N LEU A 27 -26.40 12.37 -16.58
CA LEU A 27 -25.27 12.97 -15.89
C LEU A 27 -25.23 12.46 -14.45
N HIS A 28 -24.22 11.67 -14.14
CA HIS A 28 -23.89 11.24 -12.79
C HIS A 28 -22.75 12.09 -12.25
N ARG A 29 -22.90 12.62 -11.03
CA ARG A 29 -21.84 13.34 -10.31
C ARG A 29 -21.65 12.68 -8.96
N GLU A 30 -20.43 12.27 -8.71
CA GLU A 30 -20.02 11.70 -7.44
C GLU A 30 -18.96 12.63 -6.85
N LYS A 31 -19.20 13.15 -5.63
CA LYS A 31 -18.15 13.88 -4.92
C LYS A 31 -17.03 12.88 -4.64
N THR A 32 -15.80 13.24 -5.00
CA THR A 32 -14.61 12.60 -4.44
C THR A 32 -14.45 13.13 -3.02
N GLU A 33 -15.36 12.76 -2.12
CA GLU A 33 -14.91 12.57 -0.75
C GLU A 33 -13.85 11.49 -0.88
N ARG A 34 -12.56 11.88 -0.86
CA ARG A 34 -11.49 10.91 -0.74
C ARG A 34 -11.56 10.35 0.68
N GLY A 35 -12.57 9.52 0.90
CA GLY A 35 -12.73 8.69 2.07
C GLY A 35 -11.55 7.72 2.15
N PHE A 36 -11.52 6.95 3.23
CA PHE A 36 -10.51 5.92 3.43
C PHE A 36 -10.64 4.87 2.33
N ALA A 37 -9.79 4.94 1.30
CA ALA A 37 -9.75 3.97 0.22
C ALA A 37 -8.86 2.78 0.61
N VAL A 38 -9.26 1.57 0.21
CA VAL A 38 -8.38 0.40 0.32
C VAL A 38 -7.07 0.67 -0.41
N GLY A 39 -5.95 0.43 0.28
CA GLY A 39 -4.61 0.67 -0.26
C GLY A 39 -3.98 2.00 0.16
N ASP A 40 -4.76 2.98 0.65
CA ASP A 40 -4.19 4.21 1.20
C ASP A 40 -3.25 3.90 2.37
N VAL A 41 -2.11 4.61 2.43
CA VAL A 41 -1.09 4.46 3.46
C VAL A 41 -1.08 5.70 4.36
N TYR A 42 -1.10 5.48 5.67
CA TYR A 42 -1.14 6.51 6.70
C TYR A 42 0.02 6.37 7.67
N LEU A 43 0.59 7.51 8.06
CA LEU A 43 1.27 7.64 9.34
C LEU A 43 0.20 7.84 10.41
N ALA A 44 -0.02 6.81 11.21
CA ALA A 44 -1.11 6.74 12.17
C ALA A 44 -0.59 6.71 13.61
N ARG A 45 -1.42 7.05 14.59
CA ARG A 45 -1.04 7.06 16.00
C ARG A 45 -1.81 6.01 16.78
N VAL A 46 -1.11 5.11 17.47
CA VAL A 46 -1.76 4.14 18.35
C VAL A 46 -2.40 4.89 19.53
N ARG A 47 -3.72 4.82 19.67
CA ARG A 47 -4.41 5.40 20.83
C ARG A 47 -4.30 4.49 22.04
N LYS A 48 -4.63 3.22 21.86
CA LYS A 48 -4.61 2.21 22.93
C LYS A 48 -4.33 0.82 22.38
N VAL A 49 -3.74 0.00 23.22
CA VAL A 49 -3.55 -1.43 22.98
C VAL A 49 -4.65 -2.18 23.74
N ALA A 50 -5.24 -3.18 23.12
CA ALA A 50 -6.29 -4.03 23.68
C ALA A 50 -5.81 -5.49 23.73
N PRO A 51 -5.11 -5.90 24.80
CA PRO A 51 -4.52 -7.25 24.90
C PRO A 51 -5.55 -8.37 24.76
N GLY A 52 -6.77 -8.19 25.28
CA GLY A 52 -7.85 -9.18 25.16
C GLY A 52 -8.34 -9.43 23.73
N LEU A 53 -8.08 -8.51 22.80
CA LEU A 53 -8.38 -8.65 21.37
C LEU A 53 -7.15 -8.96 20.53
N ASN A 54 -5.97 -9.07 21.17
CA ASN A 54 -4.67 -9.10 20.51
C ASN A 54 -4.52 -8.03 19.41
N ALA A 55 -5.03 -6.82 19.69
CA ALA A 55 -5.11 -5.73 18.71
C ALA A 55 -4.84 -4.36 19.33
N ALA A 56 -4.71 -3.36 18.46
CA ALA A 56 -4.57 -1.95 18.83
C ALA A 56 -5.61 -1.10 18.09
N PHE A 57 -6.07 -0.05 18.77
CA PHE A 57 -6.90 1.00 18.19
C PHE A 57 -6.02 2.16 17.76
N VAL A 58 -6.15 2.54 16.50
CA VAL A 58 -5.21 3.43 15.82
C VAL A 58 -5.96 4.61 15.23
N ASP A 59 -5.47 5.81 15.49
CA ASP A 59 -5.95 7.05 14.90
C ASP A 59 -5.34 7.25 13.51
N VAL A 60 -6.19 7.21 12.49
CA VAL A 60 -5.86 7.51 11.09
C VAL A 60 -6.55 8.79 10.60
N GLY A 61 -7.19 9.55 11.50
CA GLY A 61 -7.98 10.74 11.15
C GLY A 61 -9.43 10.44 10.77
N HIS A 62 -9.91 9.21 11.00
CA HIS A 62 -11.31 8.83 10.85
C HIS A 62 -12.09 9.10 12.14
N GLU A 63 -13.40 9.34 12.06
CA GLU A 63 -14.27 9.59 13.23
C GLU A 63 -14.27 8.43 14.23
N LYS A 64 -14.09 7.19 13.72
CA LYS A 64 -13.93 5.97 14.50
C LYS A 64 -12.50 5.47 14.40
N ASP A 65 -11.92 5.09 15.53
CA ASP A 65 -10.60 4.45 15.57
C ASP A 65 -10.54 3.24 14.65
N ALA A 66 -9.43 3.13 13.93
CA ALA A 66 -9.12 2.00 13.09
C ALA A 66 -8.61 0.83 13.92
N PHE A 67 -8.76 -0.37 13.39
CA PHE A 67 -8.41 -1.61 14.07
C PHE A 67 -7.19 -2.28 13.42
N LEU A 68 -6.14 -2.50 14.21
CA LEU A 68 -4.91 -3.19 13.79
C LEU A 68 -4.70 -4.43 14.66
N HIS A 69 -4.89 -5.62 14.10
CA HIS A 69 -4.67 -6.89 14.79
C HIS A 69 -3.19 -7.30 14.75
N TYR A 70 -2.74 -8.13 15.71
CA TYR A 70 -1.36 -8.64 15.75
C TYR A 70 -0.91 -9.30 14.44
N PHE A 71 -1.73 -10.19 13.88
CA PHE A 71 -1.45 -10.84 12.60
C PHE A 71 -1.40 -9.88 11.41
N ASP A 72 -2.02 -8.70 11.52
CA ASP A 72 -1.96 -7.67 10.49
C ASP A 72 -0.69 -6.79 10.64
N LEU A 73 0.19 -7.05 11.62
CA LEU A 73 1.51 -6.39 11.70
C LEU A 73 2.49 -6.93 10.66
N GLY A 74 2.39 -8.24 10.37
CA GLY A 74 3.34 -8.98 9.55
C GLY A 74 4.70 -9.26 10.20
N PRO A 75 5.45 -10.24 9.68
CA PRO A 75 6.76 -10.62 10.21
C PRO A 75 7.75 -9.45 10.23
N GLN A 76 7.69 -8.57 9.23
CA GLN A 76 8.65 -7.47 9.03
C GLN A 76 8.31 -6.18 9.81
N TYR A 77 7.36 -6.24 10.76
CA TYR A 77 6.90 -5.05 11.47
C TYR A 77 8.03 -4.23 12.12
N ARG A 78 9.04 -4.89 12.70
CA ARG A 78 10.20 -4.22 13.31
C ARG A 78 10.94 -3.32 12.33
N ASN A 79 11.19 -3.84 11.13
CA ASN A 79 11.82 -3.09 10.04
C ASN A 79 10.95 -1.91 9.61
N SER A 80 9.65 -2.14 9.38
CA SER A 80 8.68 -1.09 9.02
C SER A 80 8.62 0.03 10.07
N TYR A 81 8.53 -0.32 11.35
CA TYR A 81 8.49 0.64 12.45
C TYR A 81 9.77 1.46 12.55
N LYS A 82 10.95 0.81 12.52
CA LYS A 82 12.25 1.49 12.59
C LYS A 82 12.47 2.41 11.39
N TYR A 83 12.14 1.95 10.19
CA TYR A 83 12.21 2.75 8.97
C TYR A 83 11.29 3.97 9.06
N THR A 84 10.04 3.78 9.49
CA THR A 84 9.06 4.85 9.65
C THR A 84 9.54 5.90 10.65
N LYS A 85 10.02 5.47 11.83
CA LYS A 85 10.58 6.38 12.85
C LYS A 85 11.76 7.16 12.30
N GLY A 86 12.66 6.49 11.59
CA GLY A 86 13.85 7.08 10.98
C GLY A 86 13.54 8.02 9.81
N ALA A 87 12.52 7.73 9.02
CA ALA A 87 12.04 8.62 7.96
C ALA A 87 11.42 9.88 8.57
N VAL A 88 10.58 9.75 9.60
CA VAL A 88 9.93 10.89 10.25
C VAL A 88 10.94 11.83 10.91
N ASN A 89 11.93 11.28 11.65
CA ASN A 89 12.93 12.08 12.38
C ASN A 89 14.13 12.51 11.51
N GLY A 90 14.23 12.00 10.28
CA GLY A 90 15.27 12.34 9.32
C GLY A 90 16.55 11.50 9.38
N SER A 91 16.65 10.49 10.25
CA SER A 91 17.81 9.60 10.33
C SER A 91 17.94 8.64 9.14
N VAL A 92 16.84 8.34 8.45
CA VAL A 92 16.84 7.63 7.16
C VAL A 92 16.97 8.66 6.04
N LYS A 93 18.04 8.57 5.25
CA LYS A 93 18.46 9.61 4.29
C LYS A 93 17.75 9.56 2.93
N ASP A 94 17.29 8.39 2.52
CA ASP A 94 16.61 8.15 1.26
C ASP A 94 15.55 7.05 1.40
N SER A 95 14.80 6.81 0.33
CA SER A 95 13.73 5.81 0.32
C SER A 95 14.21 4.38 0.09
N LEU A 96 15.44 4.21 -0.43
CA LEU A 96 15.97 2.90 -0.77
C LEU A 96 16.43 2.18 0.50
N LEU A 97 16.60 0.86 0.36
CA LEU A 97 16.94 -0.02 1.48
C LEU A 97 18.28 -0.71 1.24
N GLU A 98 19.17 -0.14 0.43
CA GLU A 98 20.44 -0.76 0.05
C GLU A 98 21.33 -1.05 1.26
N ASP A 99 21.52 -0.07 2.13
CA ASP A 99 22.31 -0.19 3.36
C ASP A 99 21.48 -0.67 4.57
N TRP A 100 20.24 -1.11 4.35
CA TRP A 100 19.36 -1.50 5.44
C TRP A 100 19.73 -2.90 5.98
N THR A 101 20.06 -2.98 7.26
CA THR A 101 20.22 -4.26 7.96
C THR A 101 18.86 -4.75 8.46
N LEU A 102 18.36 -5.84 7.88
CA LEU A 102 17.07 -6.42 8.25
C LEU A 102 17.09 -6.94 9.70
N GLU A 103 16.11 -6.49 10.48
CA GLU A 103 15.83 -7.06 11.81
C GLU A 103 15.10 -8.40 11.69
N THR A 104 15.19 -9.19 12.76
CA THR A 104 14.50 -10.48 12.86
C THR A 104 12.98 -10.32 12.90
N ASP A 105 12.30 -11.28 12.30
CA ASP A 105 10.84 -11.34 12.26
C ASP A 105 10.25 -11.29 13.68
N ILE A 106 9.07 -10.68 13.80
CA ILE A 106 8.26 -10.83 15.02
C ILE A 106 7.77 -12.29 15.14
N ASP A 107 7.52 -12.72 16.38
CA ASP A 107 6.95 -14.05 16.63
C ASP A 107 5.60 -14.20 15.91
N LYS A 108 5.33 -15.37 15.33
CA LYS A 108 4.01 -15.63 14.74
C LYS A 108 2.93 -15.85 15.80
N GLY A 109 3.30 -16.31 16.99
CA GLY A 109 2.38 -16.59 18.11
C GLY A 109 2.31 -15.48 19.17
N GLY A 110 2.95 -14.34 18.94
CA GLY A 110 3.12 -13.32 19.98
C GLY A 110 1.87 -12.47 20.25
N LYS A 111 2.06 -11.50 21.14
CA LYS A 111 1.00 -10.57 21.56
C LYS A 111 1.30 -9.16 21.11
N ILE A 112 0.24 -8.43 20.76
CA ILE A 112 0.30 -7.03 20.34
C ILE A 112 1.00 -6.14 21.36
N ALA A 113 0.78 -6.39 22.66
CA ALA A 113 1.32 -5.57 23.74
C ALA A 113 2.85 -5.66 23.86
N ASP A 114 3.45 -6.73 23.33
CA ASP A 114 4.91 -6.94 23.35
C ASP A 114 5.61 -6.21 22.18
N VAL A 115 4.84 -5.76 21.18
CA VAL A 115 5.36 -5.22 19.91
C VAL A 115 4.90 -3.79 19.66
N VAL A 116 3.74 -3.41 20.19
CA VAL A 116 3.05 -2.14 19.94
C VAL A 116 2.72 -1.49 21.27
N SER A 117 3.08 -0.22 21.42
CA SER A 117 2.77 0.60 22.60
C SER A 117 1.81 1.75 22.27
N ALA A 118 1.09 2.25 23.28
CA ALA A 118 0.26 3.44 23.14
C ALA A 118 1.11 4.67 22.77
N SER A 119 0.50 5.62 22.06
CA SER A 119 1.12 6.84 21.53
C SER A 119 2.23 6.65 20.49
N GLN A 120 2.61 5.43 20.12
CA GLN A 120 3.58 5.21 19.06
C GLN A 120 2.97 5.58 17.69
N ASN A 121 3.80 6.10 16.78
CA ASN A 121 3.42 6.29 15.39
C ASN A 121 3.74 5.02 14.59
N VAL A 122 2.80 4.60 13.76
CA VAL A 122 2.91 3.40 12.92
C VAL A 122 2.55 3.72 11.48
N LEU A 123 3.27 3.12 10.54
CA LEU A 123 2.90 3.15 9.14
C LEU A 123 1.91 2.01 8.88
N VAL A 124 0.74 2.36 8.37
CA VAL A 124 -0.36 1.41 8.16
C VAL A 124 -1.02 1.64 6.82
N GLN A 125 -1.54 0.57 6.23
CA GLN A 125 -2.31 0.58 5.00
C GLN A 125 -3.76 0.18 5.30
N ILE A 126 -4.72 0.86 4.65
CA ILE A 126 -6.14 0.50 4.77
C ILE A 126 -6.36 -0.85 4.07
N ALA A 127 -6.67 -1.88 4.86
CA ALA A 127 -6.97 -3.22 4.37
C ALA A 127 -8.47 -3.41 4.08
N LYS A 128 -9.34 -2.77 4.88
CA LYS A 128 -10.78 -2.71 4.64
C LYS A 128 -11.32 -1.34 5.03
N GLU A 129 -12.23 -0.84 4.20
CA GLU A 129 -12.97 0.40 4.45
C GLU A 129 -13.81 0.29 5.73
N PRO A 130 -14.12 1.42 6.39
CA PRO A 130 -15.04 1.42 7.52
C PRO A 130 -16.42 0.90 7.10
N ILE A 131 -17.10 0.18 8.00
CA ILE A 131 -18.44 -0.34 7.77
C ILE A 131 -19.33 0.09 8.92
N SER A 132 -20.33 0.93 8.62
CA SER A 132 -21.30 1.43 9.59
C SER A 132 -20.61 2.04 10.82
N THR A 133 -20.67 1.39 11.98
CA THR A 133 -20.10 1.88 13.24
C THR A 133 -18.66 1.44 13.49
N LYS A 134 -18.10 0.57 12.63
CA LYS A 134 -16.73 0.07 12.76
C LYS A 134 -15.77 0.90 11.91
N GLY A 135 -14.69 1.38 12.53
CA GLY A 135 -13.58 2.02 11.82
C GLY A 135 -12.88 1.08 10.85
N PRO A 136 -11.96 1.60 10.01
CA PRO A 136 -11.28 0.80 9.01
C PRO A 136 -10.39 -0.29 9.63
N ARG A 137 -10.20 -1.40 8.92
CA ARG A 137 -9.20 -2.40 9.28
C ARG A 137 -7.87 -2.04 8.63
N LEU A 138 -6.80 -2.16 9.40
CA LEU A 138 -5.45 -1.81 8.98
C LEU A 138 -4.56 -3.04 8.84
N THR A 139 -3.50 -2.88 8.04
CA THR A 139 -2.30 -3.73 8.07
C THR A 139 -1.07 -2.85 8.18
N ALA A 140 -0.02 -3.30 8.86
CA ALA A 140 1.30 -2.67 8.84
C ALA A 140 2.23 -3.27 7.76
N GLU A 141 1.77 -4.31 7.05
CA GLU A 141 2.43 -4.86 5.86
C GLU A 141 2.12 -4.01 4.63
N VAL A 142 2.77 -2.86 4.53
CA VAL A 142 2.60 -1.97 3.38
C VAL A 142 3.10 -2.65 2.11
N THR A 143 2.23 -2.77 1.11
CA THR A 143 2.57 -3.27 -0.22
C THR A 143 2.07 -2.31 -1.30
N LEU A 144 2.82 -2.18 -2.39
CA LEU A 144 2.45 -1.30 -3.50
C LEU A 144 2.14 -2.13 -4.74
N PRO A 145 0.86 -2.29 -5.12
CA PRO A 145 0.49 -3.01 -6.32
C PRO A 145 0.75 -2.17 -7.57
N GLY A 146 1.43 -2.79 -8.54
CA GLY A 146 1.60 -2.30 -9.91
C GLY A 146 0.79 -3.14 -10.89
N ARG A 147 0.99 -2.89 -12.18
CA ARG A 147 0.24 -3.61 -13.23
C ARG A 147 0.68 -5.07 -13.32
N TYR A 148 1.98 -5.31 -13.23
CA TYR A 148 2.60 -6.62 -13.45
C TYR A 148 3.17 -7.23 -12.18
N MET A 149 3.49 -6.41 -11.18
CA MET A 149 4.02 -6.90 -9.91
C MET A 149 3.46 -6.17 -8.70
N VAL A 150 3.79 -6.64 -7.51
CA VAL A 150 3.58 -5.95 -6.24
C VAL A 150 4.95 -5.77 -5.58
N LEU A 151 5.27 -4.54 -5.18
CA LEU A 151 6.48 -4.21 -4.43
C LEU A 151 6.23 -4.42 -2.93
N VAL A 152 7.13 -5.13 -2.28
CA VAL A 152 7.07 -5.45 -0.84
C VAL A 152 8.40 -5.04 -0.19
N PRO A 153 8.44 -4.06 0.72
CA PRO A 153 9.67 -3.65 1.39
C PRO A 153 10.13 -4.67 2.45
N PHE A 154 11.38 -4.55 2.90
CA PHE A 154 12.00 -5.33 3.98
C PHE A 154 12.06 -6.85 3.76
N THR A 155 12.22 -7.28 2.52
CA THR A 155 12.37 -8.70 2.16
C THR A 155 13.21 -8.82 0.90
N ASN A 156 13.78 -9.99 0.62
CA ASN A 156 14.56 -10.24 -0.60
C ASN A 156 13.91 -11.28 -1.53
N LYS A 157 12.65 -11.61 -1.29
CA LYS A 157 11.94 -12.69 -1.99
C LYS A 157 11.36 -12.22 -3.32
N VAL A 158 11.52 -13.07 -4.35
CA VAL A 158 10.75 -12.97 -5.61
C VAL A 158 9.79 -14.15 -5.66
N SER A 159 8.49 -13.84 -5.62
CA SER A 159 7.39 -14.80 -5.66
C SER A 159 6.60 -14.65 -6.94
N ILE A 160 6.09 -15.74 -7.49
CA ILE A 160 5.29 -15.73 -8.72
C ILE A 160 3.90 -16.23 -8.39
N SER A 161 2.87 -15.54 -8.92
CA SER A 161 1.47 -15.94 -8.81
C SER A 161 1.29 -17.43 -9.10
N SER A 162 0.52 -18.12 -8.27
CA SER A 162 0.18 -19.54 -8.44
C SER A 162 -0.70 -19.80 -9.67
N ARG A 163 -1.27 -18.75 -10.27
CA ARG A 163 -2.08 -18.84 -11.50
C ARG A 163 -1.25 -18.96 -12.77
N ILE A 164 0.03 -18.58 -12.74
CA ILE A 164 0.98 -18.83 -13.84
C ILE A 164 1.43 -20.28 -13.71
N LYS A 165 0.99 -21.15 -14.62
CA LYS A 165 1.23 -22.61 -14.55
C LYS A 165 2.41 -23.09 -15.38
N ASP A 166 2.79 -22.32 -16.39
CA ASP A 166 3.93 -22.66 -17.24
C ASP A 166 5.24 -22.48 -16.48
N GLU A 167 5.95 -23.57 -16.23
CA GLU A 167 7.19 -23.57 -15.46
C GLU A 167 8.33 -22.85 -16.18
N GLU A 168 8.39 -22.89 -17.52
CA GLU A 168 9.43 -22.17 -18.27
C GLU A 168 9.26 -20.65 -18.11
N GLU A 169 8.02 -20.16 -18.22
CA GLU A 169 7.70 -18.77 -18.01
C GLU A 169 7.94 -18.33 -16.56
N ARG A 170 7.61 -19.19 -15.59
CA ARG A 170 7.90 -18.93 -14.17
C ARG A 170 9.40 -18.77 -13.95
N ASP A 171 10.22 -19.66 -14.49
CA ASP A 171 11.67 -19.57 -14.36
C ASP A 171 12.26 -18.37 -15.11
N ARG A 172 11.71 -18.01 -16.27
CA ARG A 172 12.08 -16.78 -17.00
C ARG A 172 11.81 -15.54 -16.15
N LEU A 173 10.58 -15.37 -15.67
CA LEU A 173 10.18 -14.23 -14.83
C LEU A 173 11.00 -14.18 -13.55
N LYS A 174 11.22 -15.32 -12.88
CA LYS A 174 12.00 -15.37 -11.63
C LYS A 174 13.44 -14.89 -11.84
N ARG A 175 14.10 -15.33 -12.92
CA ARG A 175 15.47 -14.93 -13.27
C ARG A 175 15.56 -13.45 -13.59
N LEU A 176 14.67 -12.97 -14.46
CA LEU A 176 14.60 -11.56 -14.87
C LEU A 176 14.36 -10.65 -13.68
N MET A 177 13.36 -10.96 -12.86
CA MET A 177 12.99 -10.08 -11.75
C MET A 177 14.06 -10.08 -10.65
N ARG A 178 14.78 -11.20 -10.45
CA ARG A 178 15.92 -11.23 -9.52
C ARG A 178 17.06 -10.31 -9.95
N SER A 179 17.30 -10.13 -11.24
CA SER A 179 18.42 -9.29 -11.72
C SER A 179 18.14 -7.80 -11.63
N ILE A 180 16.86 -7.38 -11.62
CA ILE A 180 16.46 -5.97 -11.57
C ILE A 180 15.93 -5.53 -10.19
N LYS A 181 15.64 -6.48 -9.30
CA LYS A 181 15.10 -6.21 -7.96
C LYS A 181 16.12 -5.44 -7.09
N PRO A 182 15.74 -4.30 -6.49
CA PRO A 182 16.63 -3.60 -5.56
C PRO A 182 16.84 -4.40 -4.26
N ALA A 183 17.93 -4.10 -3.55
CA ALA A 183 18.23 -4.72 -2.27
C ALA A 183 17.11 -4.46 -1.24
N ASN A 184 16.79 -5.48 -0.44
CA ASN A 184 15.79 -5.42 0.63
C ASN A 184 14.36 -5.07 0.20
N PHE A 185 14.06 -5.13 -1.09
CA PHE A 185 12.69 -5.23 -1.61
C PHE A 185 12.42 -6.63 -2.17
N GLY A 186 11.19 -7.10 -2.00
CA GLY A 186 10.65 -8.27 -2.64
C GLY A 186 9.61 -7.91 -3.68
N LEU A 187 9.35 -8.87 -4.57
CA LEU A 187 8.45 -8.70 -5.70
C LEU A 187 7.51 -9.90 -5.77
N ILE A 188 6.21 -9.62 -5.92
CA ILE A 188 5.20 -10.64 -6.22
C ILE A 188 4.75 -10.43 -7.66
N ILE A 189 5.07 -11.36 -8.55
CA ILE A 189 4.79 -11.27 -9.98
C ILE A 189 3.35 -11.73 -10.24
N ARG A 190 2.55 -10.86 -10.85
CA ARG A 190 1.13 -11.07 -11.14
C ARG A 190 0.96 -11.82 -12.47
N THR A 191 -0.21 -12.40 -12.68
CA THR A 191 -0.58 -13.08 -13.95
C THR A 191 -0.41 -12.20 -15.17
N ASN A 192 -0.67 -10.90 -15.05
CA ASN A 192 -0.57 -9.97 -16.18
C ASN A 192 0.88 -9.77 -16.68
N ALA A 193 1.88 -10.27 -15.94
CA ALA A 193 3.29 -10.24 -16.32
C ALA A 193 3.68 -11.36 -17.30
N GLU A 194 2.82 -12.36 -17.53
CA GLU A 194 3.09 -13.45 -18.47
C GLU A 194 3.47 -12.90 -19.85
N HIS A 195 4.57 -13.42 -20.39
CA HIS A 195 5.16 -13.08 -21.69
C HIS A 195 5.57 -11.61 -21.84
N LYS A 196 5.60 -10.83 -20.74
CA LYS A 196 6.05 -9.45 -20.78
C LYS A 196 7.55 -9.33 -20.91
N GLN A 197 7.97 -8.31 -21.66
CA GLN A 197 9.38 -8.01 -21.89
C GLN A 197 9.99 -7.31 -20.68
N VAL A 198 11.32 -7.40 -20.55
CA VAL A 198 12.08 -6.79 -19.45
C VAL A 198 11.76 -5.30 -19.31
N ALA A 199 11.66 -4.57 -20.42
CA ALA A 199 11.40 -3.13 -20.41
C ALA A 199 10.07 -2.76 -19.75
N GLU A 200 9.00 -3.52 -20.00
CA GLU A 200 7.68 -3.29 -19.39
C GLU A 200 7.70 -3.57 -17.88
N LEU A 201 8.42 -4.63 -17.47
CA LEU A 201 8.54 -5.02 -16.07
C LEU A 201 9.42 -4.03 -15.28
N ASP A 202 10.53 -3.59 -15.88
CA ASP A 202 11.41 -2.56 -15.31
C ASP A 202 10.70 -1.21 -15.17
N ALA A 203 9.87 -0.82 -16.16
CA ALA A 203 9.05 0.38 -16.06
C ALA A 203 8.04 0.31 -14.91
N ASP A 204 7.34 -0.82 -14.75
CA ASP A 204 6.40 -1.04 -13.62
C ASP A 204 7.14 -1.00 -12.27
N LEU A 205 8.32 -1.64 -12.18
CA LEU A 205 9.16 -1.61 -10.98
C LEU A 205 9.60 -0.18 -10.63
N LYS A 206 10.08 0.59 -11.61
CA LYS A 206 10.49 1.99 -11.41
C LYS A 206 9.33 2.86 -10.96
N ALA A 207 8.13 2.67 -11.53
CA ALA A 207 6.93 3.37 -11.09
C ALA A 207 6.60 3.07 -9.62
N LEU A 208 6.71 1.80 -9.20
CA LEU A 208 6.50 1.38 -7.81
C LEU A 208 7.53 1.96 -6.86
N LEU A 209 8.81 1.99 -7.25
CA LEU A 209 9.87 2.63 -6.46
C LEU A 209 9.63 4.13 -6.33
N GLY A 210 9.17 4.80 -7.39
CA GLY A 210 8.77 6.22 -7.33
C GLY A 210 7.59 6.47 -6.38
N ARG A 211 6.61 5.55 -6.31
CA ARG A 211 5.52 5.61 -5.32
C ARG A 211 6.05 5.41 -3.90
N TRP A 212 6.96 4.47 -3.69
CA TRP A 212 7.58 4.25 -2.38
C TRP A 212 8.37 5.47 -1.92
N ASP A 213 9.13 6.09 -2.82
CA ASP A 213 9.84 7.33 -2.56
C ASP A 213 8.89 8.50 -2.24
N THR A 214 7.75 8.59 -2.92
CA THR A 214 6.69 9.54 -2.57
C THR A 214 6.18 9.32 -1.14
N CYS A 215 5.95 8.07 -0.73
CA CYS A 215 5.59 7.72 0.65
C CYS A 215 6.67 8.16 1.65
N TYR A 216 7.94 7.85 1.37
CA TYR A 216 9.10 8.26 2.17
C TYR A 216 9.17 9.77 2.36
N ARG A 217 9.10 10.55 1.27
CA ARG A 217 9.15 12.01 1.33
C ARG A 217 7.99 12.58 2.15
N ASN A 218 6.80 11.99 2.02
CA ASN A 218 5.62 12.41 2.78
C ASN A 218 5.69 12.08 4.28
N LEU A 219 6.54 11.12 4.67
CA LEU A 219 6.84 10.80 6.08
C LEU A 219 7.80 11.80 6.73
N ARG A 220 8.71 12.42 5.99
CA ARG A 220 9.67 13.40 6.53
C ARG A 220 8.93 14.50 7.30
N ASN A 221 9.25 14.67 8.58
CA ASN A 221 8.61 15.65 9.48
C ASN A 221 7.08 15.53 9.60
N ALA A 222 6.48 14.41 9.20
CA ALA A 222 5.05 14.20 9.29
C ALA A 222 4.59 14.08 10.74
N ARG A 223 3.38 14.60 11.01
CA ARG A 223 2.69 14.42 12.29
C ARG A 223 1.47 13.53 12.06
N ALA A 224 1.33 12.49 12.87
CA ALA A 224 0.17 11.61 12.82
C ALA A 224 -1.08 12.30 13.41
N PRO A 225 -2.29 11.99 12.91
CA PRO A 225 -2.56 11.17 11.74
C PRO A 225 -2.34 11.93 10.41
N LYS A 226 -1.71 11.30 9.42
CA LYS A 226 -1.52 11.88 8.07
C LYS A 226 -1.52 10.79 7.01
N ARG A 227 -2.29 10.99 5.92
CA ARG A 227 -2.14 10.16 4.71
C ARG A 227 -0.80 10.47 4.05
N VAL A 228 0.04 9.46 3.86
CA VAL A 228 1.37 9.59 3.25
C VAL A 228 1.43 9.04 1.83
N LEU A 229 0.49 8.18 1.44
CA LEU A 229 0.32 7.74 0.05
C LEU A 229 -1.15 7.41 -0.20
N GLY A 230 -1.69 7.84 -1.33
CA GLY A 230 -3.02 7.40 -1.80
C GLY A 230 -2.92 6.19 -2.71
N GLU A 231 -3.95 5.35 -2.74
CA GLU A 231 -4.05 4.31 -3.76
C GLU A 231 -4.31 4.94 -5.14
N ILE A 232 -3.80 4.31 -6.21
CA ILE A 232 -4.08 4.73 -7.58
C ILE A 232 -5.40 4.08 -7.99
N ASP A 233 -6.40 4.90 -8.28
CA ASP A 233 -7.70 4.42 -8.77
C ASP A 233 -7.54 3.61 -10.06
N ARG A 234 -8.41 2.60 -10.23
CA ARG A 234 -8.45 1.69 -11.40
C ARG A 234 -8.63 2.40 -12.76
N THR A 235 -8.83 3.72 -12.75
CA THR A 235 -9.13 4.58 -13.91
C THR A 235 -7.97 5.49 -14.32
N SER A 236 -6.78 5.36 -13.72
CA SER A 236 -5.59 6.14 -14.10
C SER A 236 -4.73 5.46 -15.16
#